data_AF-A0A5P9IUE5-F1
#
_entry.id   AF-A0A5P9IUE5-F1
#
_cell.length_a   1.000
_cell.length_b   1.000
_cell.length_c   1.000
_cell.angle_alpha   90.00
_cell.angle_beta   90.00
_cell.angle_gamma   90.00
#
_symmetry.space_group_name_H-M   'P 1'
#
loop_
_entity.id
_entity.type
_entity.pdbx_description
1 polymer ?
#
loop_
_entity_poly.entity_id
_entity_poly.type
_entity_poly.pdbx_seq_one_letter_code
_entity_poly.pdbx_strand_id
1 'polypeptide(L)'
;MDETNISWVLAAACLLAGIGIGALGYHLLNASAGNAQRLRRRLAERERALADLKDGLGESLERIGQLAETLRRESQSLEEEAATASTTLGAPSLRRQAMDAATPAEDEAEPSMPRDYADGNRGTLSEDFGLKPPEEGAAQPPRY
;
A
#
# COMPACT_ATOMS: atom_id res chain seq x y z
N MET A 1 -20.68 38.42 -78.28
CA MET A 1 -21.08 37.01 -78.05
C MET A 1 -20.37 36.41 -76.83
N ASP A 2 -19.71 37.25 -76.02
CA ASP A 2 -18.71 36.83 -75.03
C ASP A 2 -19.28 36.75 -73.60
N GLU A 3 -20.31 37.55 -73.29
CA GLU A 3 -20.98 37.52 -71.98
C GLU A 3 -21.69 36.20 -71.69
N THR A 4 -22.31 35.58 -72.71
CA THR A 4 -22.99 34.28 -72.55
C THR A 4 -22.00 33.14 -72.26
N ASN A 5 -20.83 33.17 -72.89
CA ASN A 5 -19.77 32.19 -72.64
C ASN A 5 -19.19 32.34 -71.23
N ILE A 6 -18.96 33.57 -70.77
CA ILE A 6 -18.48 33.86 -69.41
C ILE A 6 -19.50 33.41 -68.35
N SER A 7 -20.79 33.69 -68.54
CA SER A 7 -21.82 33.28 -67.58
C SER A 7 -21.93 31.77 -67.45
N TRP A 8 -21.84 31.03 -68.56
CA TRP A 8 -21.94 29.57 -68.55
C TRP A 8 -20.68 28.92 -67.96
N VAL A 9 -19.49 29.46 -68.24
CA VAL A 9 -18.23 29.02 -67.62
C VAL A 9 -18.24 29.28 -66.12
N LEU A 10 -18.74 30.44 -65.66
CA LEU A 10 -18.88 30.74 -64.24
C LEU A 10 -19.85 29.77 -63.55
N ALA A 11 -20.98 29.47 -64.20
CA ALA A 11 -21.95 28.50 -63.70
C ALA A 11 -21.35 27.09 -63.58
N ALA A 12 -20.60 26.65 -64.60
CA ALA A 12 -19.91 25.36 -64.57
C ALA A 12 -18.82 25.30 -63.50
N ALA A 13 -18.03 26.37 -63.34
CA ALA A 13 -17.00 26.47 -62.31
C ALA A 13 -17.60 26.45 -60.89
N CYS A 14 -18.69 27.16 -60.66
CA CYS A 14 -19.37 27.21 -59.36
C CYS A 14 -20.02 25.85 -59.02
N LEU A 15 -20.57 25.15 -60.01
CA LEU A 15 -21.12 23.80 -59.85
C LEU A 15 -20.01 22.79 -59.52
N LEU A 16 -18.87 22.84 -60.20
CA LEU A 16 -17.71 22.00 -59.89
C LEU A 16 -17.12 22.31 -58.51
N ALA A 17 -17.00 23.58 -58.16
CA ALA A 17 -16.54 24.00 -56.84
C ALA A 17 -17.51 23.52 -55.74
N GLY A 18 -18.82 23.64 -55.96
CA GLY A 18 -19.85 23.16 -55.04
C GLY A 18 -19.80 21.65 -54.82
N ILE A 19 -19.61 20.87 -55.90
CA ILE A 19 -19.46 19.40 -55.80
C ILE A 19 -18.18 19.05 -55.04
N GLY A 20 -17.06 19.72 -55.32
CA GLY A 20 -15.79 19.49 -54.64
C GLY A 20 -15.89 19.78 -53.14
N ILE A 21 -16.47 20.92 -52.77
CA ILE A 21 -16.67 21.32 -51.36
C ILE A 21 -17.66 20.37 -50.68
N GLY A 22 -18.75 20.00 -51.35
CA GLY A 22 -19.74 19.06 -50.81
C GLY A 22 -19.18 17.67 -50.55
N ALA A 23 -18.38 17.14 -51.48
CA ALA A 23 -17.73 15.84 -51.33
C ALA A 23 -16.69 15.85 -50.19
N LEU A 24 -15.89 16.92 -50.09
CA LEU A 24 -14.95 17.08 -48.96
C LEU A 24 -15.69 17.15 -47.62
N GLY A 25 -16.77 17.93 -47.55
CA GLY A 25 -17.59 18.07 -46.35
C GLY A 25 -18.17 16.72 -45.91
N TYR A 26 -18.75 15.97 -46.84
CA TYR A 26 -19.28 14.63 -46.57
C TYR A 26 -18.18 13.66 -46.12
N HIS A 27 -17.01 13.67 -46.75
CA HIS A 27 -15.91 12.78 -46.39
C HIS A 27 -15.38 13.07 -44.97
N LEU A 28 -15.27 14.34 -44.59
CA LEU A 28 -14.85 14.76 -43.24
C LEU A 28 -15.88 14.37 -42.18
N LEU A 29 -17.17 14.58 -42.45
CA LEU A 29 -18.25 14.19 -41.55
C LEU A 29 -18.34 12.66 -41.39
N ASN A 30 -18.19 11.92 -42.48
CA ASN A 30 -18.18 10.45 -42.46
C ASN A 30 -16.95 9.89 -41.73
N ALA A 31 -15.77 10.50 -41.90
CA ALA A 31 -14.58 10.18 -41.12
C ALA A 31 -14.73 10.52 -39.64
N SER A 32 -15.42 11.63 -39.34
CA SER A 32 -15.72 12.07 -37.96
C SER A 32 -16.66 11.11 -37.24
N ALA A 33 -17.66 10.54 -37.92
CA ALA A 33 -18.57 9.56 -37.33
C ALA A 33 -17.85 8.32 -36.76
N GLY A 34 -16.83 7.82 -37.46
CA GLY A 34 -15.97 6.74 -36.96
C GLY A 34 -15.13 7.14 -35.74
N ASN A 35 -14.71 8.40 -35.67
CA ASN A 35 -13.98 8.93 -34.51
C ASN A 35 -14.89 9.12 -33.29
N ALA A 36 -16.14 9.52 -33.47
CA ALA A 36 -17.12 9.62 -32.38
C ALA A 36 -17.39 8.26 -31.73
N GLN A 37 -17.48 7.19 -32.52
CA GLN A 37 -17.61 5.83 -31.99
C GLN A 37 -16.37 5.38 -31.21
N ARG A 38 -15.15 5.72 -31.68
CA ARG A 38 -13.90 5.46 -30.95
C ARG A 38 -13.84 6.23 -29.64
N LEU A 39 -14.32 7.48 -29.61
CA LEU A 39 -14.38 8.30 -28.40
C LEU A 39 -15.34 7.70 -27.37
N ARG A 40 -16.51 7.23 -27.80
CA ARG A 40 -17.48 6.52 -26.95
C ARG A 40 -16.90 5.23 -26.36
N ARG A 41 -16.18 4.44 -27.17
CA ARG A 41 -15.49 3.24 -26.67
C ARG A 41 -14.46 3.57 -25.60
N ARG A 42 -13.64 4.61 -25.82
CA ARG A 42 -12.66 5.08 -24.84
C ARG A 42 -13.33 5.59 -23.56
N LEU A 43 -14.48 6.26 -23.65
CA LEU A 43 -15.23 6.67 -22.47
C LEU A 43 -15.72 5.47 -21.65
N ALA A 44 -16.30 4.47 -22.31
CA ALA A 44 -16.75 3.25 -21.63
C ALA A 44 -15.59 2.48 -20.97
N GLU A 45 -14.43 2.41 -21.63
CA GLU A 45 -13.21 1.80 -21.05
C GLU A 45 -12.69 2.59 -19.84
N ARG A 46 -12.76 3.93 -19.89
CA ARG A 46 -12.33 4.80 -18.78
C ARG A 46 -13.29 4.75 -17.60
N GLU A 47 -14.59 4.72 -17.85
CA GLU A 47 -15.62 4.56 -16.81
C GLU A 47 -15.45 3.22 -16.10
N ARG A 48 -15.17 2.14 -16.85
CA ARG A 48 -14.88 0.84 -16.25
C ARG A 48 -13.61 0.87 -15.39
N ALA A 49 -12.54 1.48 -15.88
CA ALA A 49 -11.31 1.63 -15.09
C ALA A 49 -11.51 2.46 -13.81
N LEU A 50 -12.37 3.48 -13.83
CA LEU A 50 -12.72 4.26 -12.65
C LEU A 50 -13.57 3.46 -11.65
N ALA A 51 -14.48 2.62 -12.13
CA ALA A 51 -15.25 1.71 -11.28
C ALA A 51 -14.33 0.71 -10.58
N ASP A 52 -13.44 0.05 -11.32
CA ASP A 52 -12.49 -0.93 -10.77
C ASP A 52 -11.56 -0.28 -9.72
N LEU A 53 -11.08 0.95 -9.96
CA LEU A 53 -10.26 1.68 -8.99
C LEU A 53 -11.05 2.04 -7.73
N LYS A 54 -12.29 2.50 -7.89
CA LYS A 54 -13.17 2.84 -6.77
C LYS A 54 -13.48 1.61 -5.91
N ASP A 55 -13.73 0.47 -6.54
CA ASP A 55 -14.01 -0.78 -5.84
C ASP A 55 -12.77 -1.27 -5.07
N GLY A 56 -11.58 -1.18 -5.68
CA GLY A 56 -10.32 -1.48 -5.00
C GLY A 56 -10.02 -0.55 -3.82
N LEU A 57 -10.37 0.74 -3.93
CA LEU A 57 -10.28 1.69 -2.80
C LEU A 57 -11.27 1.32 -1.69
N GLY A 58 -12.49 0.91 -2.01
CA GLY A 58 -13.48 0.43 -1.04
C GLY A 58 -12.93 -0.73 -0.19
N GLU A 59 -12.40 -1.75 -0.85
CA GLU A 59 -11.77 -2.91 -0.19
C GLU A 59 -10.59 -2.48 0.70
N SER A 60 -9.73 -1.57 0.21
CA SER A 60 -8.60 -1.08 1.00
C SER A 60 -9.04 -0.31 2.25
N LEU A 61 -10.10 0.48 2.16
CA LEU A 61 -10.65 1.26 3.26
C LEU A 61 -11.32 0.34 4.29
N GLU A 62 -12.01 -0.71 3.83
CA GLU A 62 -12.59 -1.73 4.70
C GLU A 62 -11.49 -2.47 5.47
N ARG A 63 -10.43 -2.91 4.77
CA ARG A 63 -9.26 -3.54 5.40
C ARG A 63 -8.58 -2.61 6.41
N ILE A 64 -8.41 -1.33 6.08
CA ILE A 64 -7.85 -0.33 7.02
C ILE A 64 -8.76 -0.18 8.26
N GLY A 65 -10.07 -0.15 8.07
CA GLY A 65 -11.04 -0.11 9.18
C GLY A 65 -10.93 -1.33 10.09
N GLN A 66 -10.80 -2.53 9.52
CA GLN A 66 -10.61 -3.77 10.27
C GLN A 66 -9.28 -3.75 11.05
N LEU A 67 -8.18 -3.32 10.42
CA LEU A 67 -6.88 -3.16 11.08
C LEU A 67 -6.95 -2.17 12.24
N ALA A 68 -7.62 -1.03 12.06
CA ALA A 68 -7.79 -0.02 13.10
C ALA A 68 -8.61 -0.54 14.28
N GLU A 69 -9.67 -1.31 14.04
CA GLU A 69 -10.47 -1.92 15.11
C GLU A 69 -9.66 -2.97 15.89
N THR A 70 -8.87 -3.80 15.19
CA THR A 70 -7.98 -4.76 15.84
C THR A 70 -6.93 -4.05 16.70
N LEU A 71 -6.29 -3.01 16.17
CA LEU A 71 -5.32 -2.20 16.92
C LEU A 71 -5.96 -1.56 18.17
N ARG A 72 -7.21 -1.08 18.06
CA ARG A 72 -7.94 -0.54 19.22
C ARG A 72 -8.15 -1.61 20.29
N ARG A 73 -8.56 -2.82 19.91
CA ARG A 73 -8.75 -3.94 20.84
C ARG A 73 -7.44 -4.38 21.48
N GLU A 74 -6.37 -4.49 20.71
CA GLU A 74 -5.04 -4.81 21.22
C GLU A 74 -4.55 -3.73 22.20
N SER A 75 -4.74 -2.45 21.88
CA SER A 75 -4.42 -1.35 22.81
C SER A 75 -5.18 -1.45 24.12
N GLN A 76 -6.48 -1.77 24.09
CA GLN A 76 -7.29 -1.95 25.29
C GLN A 76 -6.81 -3.16 26.11
N SER A 77 -6.54 -4.28 25.46
CA SER A 77 -5.99 -5.47 26.13
C SER A 77 -4.64 -5.19 26.78
N LEU A 78 -3.77 -4.41 26.12
CA LEU A 78 -2.47 -4.02 26.66
C LEU A 78 -2.62 -3.08 27.86
N GLU A 79 -3.59 -2.15 27.83
CA GLU A 79 -3.91 -1.29 28.98
C GLU A 79 -4.38 -2.12 30.18
N GLU A 80 -5.25 -3.11 29.97
CA GLU A 80 -5.72 -4.02 31.01
C GLU A 80 -4.58 -4.89 31.59
N GLU A 81 -3.71 -5.43 30.73
CA GLU A 81 -2.56 -6.21 31.16
C GLU A 81 -1.54 -5.35 31.90
N ALA A 82 -1.26 -4.13 31.43
CA ALA A 82 -0.38 -3.18 32.11
C ALA A 82 -0.95 -2.76 33.47
N ALA A 83 -2.26 -2.53 33.57
CA ALA A 83 -2.93 -2.25 34.84
C ALA A 83 -2.80 -3.44 35.80
N THR A 84 -3.03 -4.66 35.32
CA THR A 84 -2.90 -5.90 36.09
C THR A 84 -1.45 -6.13 36.55
N ALA A 85 -0.47 -5.95 35.66
CA ALA A 85 0.95 -6.05 35.94
C ALA A 85 1.38 -5.00 36.97
N SER A 86 0.92 -3.75 36.85
CA SER A 86 1.22 -2.70 37.83
C SER A 86 0.66 -3.02 39.22
N THR A 87 -0.53 -3.63 39.28
CA THR A 87 -1.17 -4.04 40.53
C THR A 87 -0.43 -5.23 41.17
N THR A 88 0.03 -6.16 40.33
CA THR A 88 0.76 -7.38 40.76
C THR A 88 2.19 -7.05 41.19
N LEU A 89 2.92 -6.23 40.43
CA LEU A 89 4.26 -5.73 40.76
C LEU A 89 4.22 -4.75 41.95
N GLY A 90 3.14 -3.98 42.07
CA GLY A 90 2.86 -3.12 43.22
C GLY A 90 2.43 -3.88 44.48
N ALA A 91 2.17 -5.19 44.39
CA ALA A 91 1.69 -5.98 45.50
C ALA A 91 2.75 -6.05 46.61
N PRO A 92 2.40 -5.73 47.87
CA PRO A 92 3.33 -5.74 48.99
C PRO A 92 3.93 -7.14 49.27
N SER A 93 3.29 -8.21 48.79
CA SER A 93 3.80 -9.58 48.83
C SER A 93 5.04 -9.77 47.94
N LEU A 94 5.02 -9.23 46.73
CA LEU A 94 6.12 -9.35 45.76
C LEU A 94 7.30 -8.45 46.14
N ARG A 95 7.03 -7.27 46.69
CA ARG A 95 8.06 -6.43 47.34
C ARG A 95 8.72 -7.14 48.51
N ARG A 96 7.95 -7.86 49.32
CA ARG A 96 8.47 -8.63 50.45
C ARG A 96 9.33 -9.80 49.96
N GLN A 97 8.89 -10.51 48.92
CA GLN A 97 9.65 -11.59 48.29
C GLN A 97 10.94 -11.11 47.62
N ALA A 98 10.95 -9.94 46.97
CA ALA A 98 12.15 -9.33 46.41
C ALA A 98 13.13 -8.86 47.49
N MET A 99 12.63 -8.36 48.64
CA MET A 99 13.46 -8.04 49.81
C MET A 99 14.02 -9.30 50.47
N ASP A 100 13.25 -10.39 50.53
CA ASP A 100 13.69 -11.68 51.06
C ASP A 100 14.75 -12.33 50.15
N ALA A 101 14.58 -12.27 48.83
CA ALA A 101 15.56 -12.73 47.84
C ALA A 101 16.83 -11.86 47.76
N ALA A 102 16.75 -10.60 48.17
CA ALA A 102 17.90 -9.69 48.31
C ALA A 102 18.63 -9.86 49.65
N THR A 103 18.11 -10.69 50.56
CA THR A 103 18.83 -11.07 51.77
C THR A 103 19.82 -12.17 51.37
N PRO A 104 21.14 -11.94 51.47
CA PRO A 104 22.11 -12.89 50.99
C PRO A 104 22.04 -14.15 51.86
N ALA A 105 21.60 -15.27 51.29
CA ALA A 105 21.98 -16.57 51.80
C ALA A 105 23.50 -16.67 51.59
N GLU A 106 24.23 -16.81 52.69
CA GLU A 106 25.66 -17.10 52.69
C GLU A 106 25.88 -18.48 52.05
N ASP A 107 25.93 -18.52 50.72
CA ASP A 107 26.40 -19.68 49.97
C ASP A 107 27.37 -19.18 48.90
N GLU A 108 28.58 -19.75 48.90
CA GLU A 108 29.78 -19.37 48.13
C GLU A 108 29.64 -19.62 46.61
N ALA A 109 28.54 -19.19 45.99
CA ALA A 109 28.40 -19.19 44.54
C ALA A 109 28.80 -17.83 43.99
N GLU A 110 29.93 -17.78 43.27
CA GLU A 110 30.36 -16.59 42.54
C GLU A 110 29.19 -15.99 41.72
N PRO A 111 28.97 -14.66 41.77
CA PRO A 111 27.89 -14.04 41.00
C PRO A 111 28.15 -14.27 39.51
N SER A 112 27.26 -15.04 38.87
CA SER A 112 27.34 -15.26 37.43
C SER A 112 27.28 -13.90 36.71
N MET A 113 28.29 -13.57 35.92
CA MET A 113 28.31 -12.32 35.17
C MET A 113 27.05 -12.21 34.28
N PRO A 114 26.45 -11.01 34.15
CA PRO A 114 25.32 -10.79 33.25
C PRO A 114 25.65 -11.28 31.84
N ARG A 115 24.76 -12.10 31.29
CA ARG A 115 24.93 -12.66 29.95
C ARG A 115 24.81 -11.55 28.92
N ASP A 116 25.86 -11.35 28.13
CA ASP A 116 25.83 -10.47 26.97
C ASP A 116 25.07 -11.16 25.84
N TYR A 117 23.97 -10.55 25.39
CA TYR A 117 23.13 -11.06 24.30
C TYR A 117 23.50 -10.44 22.95
N ALA A 118 24.52 -9.57 22.90
CA ALA A 118 25.11 -9.18 21.65
C ALA A 118 25.94 -10.36 21.11
N ASP A 119 25.64 -10.81 19.89
CA ASP A 119 26.45 -11.79 19.16
C ASP A 119 27.79 -11.15 18.76
N GLY A 120 28.65 -10.94 19.76
CA GLY A 120 29.89 -10.18 19.66
C GLY A 120 29.69 -8.72 19.25
N ASN A 121 30.73 -8.15 18.65
CA ASN A 121 30.82 -6.73 18.24
C ASN A 121 29.94 -6.38 17.01
N ARG A 122 28.97 -7.23 16.63
CA ARG A 122 28.04 -6.96 15.52
C ARG A 122 26.61 -6.98 16.06
N GLY A 123 25.97 -5.82 16.05
CA GLY A 123 24.60 -5.68 16.52
C GLY A 123 23.58 -6.44 15.65
N THR A 124 22.36 -6.54 16.17
CA THR A 124 21.19 -7.18 15.52
C THR A 124 20.74 -6.52 14.22
N LEU A 125 21.37 -5.40 13.84
CA LEU A 125 21.15 -4.68 12.59
C LEU A 125 22.16 -5.03 11.50
N SER A 126 23.12 -5.91 11.80
CA SER A 126 24.01 -6.41 10.75
C SER A 126 23.23 -7.34 9.82
N GLU A 127 23.42 -7.14 8.52
CA GLU A 127 22.80 -7.93 7.45
C GLU A 127 23.15 -9.43 7.49
N ASP A 128 24.22 -9.78 8.21
CA ASP A 128 24.68 -11.15 8.43
C ASP A 128 24.08 -11.82 9.70
N PHE A 129 23.20 -11.12 10.43
CA PHE A 129 22.62 -11.65 11.67
C PHE A 129 21.78 -12.90 11.38
N GLY A 130 22.21 -14.05 11.91
CA GLY A 130 21.56 -15.35 11.67
C GLY A 130 21.96 -16.06 10.37
N LEU A 131 22.89 -15.51 9.58
CA LEU A 131 23.38 -16.15 8.35
C LEU A 131 24.62 -17.03 8.54
N LYS A 132 25.30 -16.95 9.69
CA LYS A 132 26.45 -17.81 9.99
C LYS A 132 25.99 -19.11 10.66
N PRO A 133 26.51 -20.27 10.23
CA PRO A 133 26.32 -21.50 10.97
C PRO A 133 26.84 -21.29 12.40
N PRO A 134 26.15 -21.85 13.42
CA PRO A 134 26.58 -21.68 14.80
C PRO A 134 28.01 -22.20 14.92
N GLU A 135 28.95 -21.31 15.22
CA GLU A 135 30.23 -21.72 15.77
C GLU A 135 29.92 -22.63 16.97
N GLU A 136 30.57 -23.80 17.01
CA GLU A 136 30.33 -24.87 17.97
C GLU A 136 30.39 -24.32 19.40
N GLY A 137 29.22 -23.99 19.96
CA GLY A 137 29.09 -23.29 21.24
C GLY A 137 27.76 -22.57 21.45
N ALA A 138 27.00 -22.27 20.40
CA ALA A 138 25.66 -21.68 20.53
C ALA A 138 24.61 -22.73 20.93
N ALA A 139 24.33 -22.78 22.23
CA ALA A 139 23.31 -23.65 22.84
C ALA A 139 21.92 -23.45 22.21
N GLN A 140 21.30 -24.58 21.88
CA GLN A 140 19.98 -24.70 21.27
C GLN A 140 18.87 -24.09 22.16
N PRO A 141 17.89 -23.35 21.59
CA PRO A 141 16.84 -22.73 22.41
C PRO A 141 15.92 -23.79 23.02
N PRO A 142 15.51 -23.63 24.30
CA PRO A 142 14.59 -24.56 24.95
C PRO A 142 13.23 -24.53 24.25
N ARG A 143 12.79 -25.71 23.80
CA ARG A 143 11.42 -25.94 23.32
C ARG A 143 10.51 -26.03 24.55
N TYR A 144 9.66 -25.03 24.73
CA TYR A 144 8.45 -25.13 25.54
C TYR A 144 7.26 -25.39 24.62
#